data_AF-A0A3Q3JSS2-F1
#
_entry.id   AF-A0A3Q3JSS2-F1
#
_cell.length_a   1.000
_cell.length_b   1.000
_cell.length_c   1.000
_cell.angle_alpha   90.00
_cell.angle_beta   90.00
_cell.angle_gamma   90.00
#
_symmetry.space_group_name_H-M   'P 1'
#
loop_
_entity.id
_entity.type
_entity.pdbx_description
1 polymer ?
#
loop_
_entity_poly.entity_id
_entity_poly.type
_entity_poly.pdbx_seq_one_letter_code
_entity_poly.pdbx_strand_id
1 'polypeptide(L)'
;MALLSVLTPVLAVVLCLLIGFMLVKSREPGTTTSPSVGETKAGSKAEFRPWVDQDLQDNTEITANEKEDFIDWVESNDEDLPHVPYSPLRYPVETVLKRSQDFYTLMNQRRSVRFISPEPVPQEVIDNIIHTAGTAPSGAHTEPWTFVVVSDPEMKHRIRLIVEEEEKVNYHQRMGEKWVHDLAKLRTNWIKEYLDVAPYLVLIFKQTYGILPNGKKKTHYYNEISVSISCGILLAALQNAGLVTVTTTPLNCGPQLRLLLKRPANEKLLMLLPVGYPASDAIVPDLKRKALGDIMVHI
;
A
#
# COMPACT_ATOMS: atom_id res chain seq x y z
N MET A 1 -44.88 -54.80 56.55
CA MET A 1 -45.64 -54.43 55.33
C MET A 1 -45.51 -52.95 55.09
N ALA A 2 -44.38 -52.57 54.50
CA ALA A 2 -43.87 -51.22 54.32
C ALA A 2 -43.06 -51.23 53.01
N LEU A 3 -42.98 -50.06 52.33
CA LEU A 3 -42.24 -49.76 51.08
C LEU A 3 -43.00 -49.71 49.73
N LEU A 4 -44.31 -49.44 49.66
CA LEU A 4 -45.00 -49.33 48.35
C LEU A 4 -45.91 -48.11 48.10
N SER A 5 -45.85 -47.01 48.86
CA SER A 5 -46.72 -45.84 48.61
C SER A 5 -46.03 -44.48 48.33
N VAL A 6 -44.71 -44.47 48.07
CA VAL A 6 -43.96 -43.22 47.74
C VAL A 6 -43.31 -43.27 46.34
N LEU A 7 -43.39 -44.41 45.65
CA LEU A 7 -42.71 -44.62 44.36
C LEU A 7 -43.52 -44.20 43.12
N THR A 8 -44.80 -43.87 43.22
CA THR A 8 -45.66 -43.53 42.07
C THR A 8 -45.49 -42.11 41.49
N PRO A 9 -45.28 -41.03 42.26
CA PRO A 9 -45.12 -39.69 41.67
C PRO A 9 -43.71 -39.45 41.11
N VAL A 10 -42.66 -40.06 41.68
CA VAL A 10 -41.27 -39.92 41.21
C VAL A 10 -41.06 -40.62 39.87
N LEU A 11 -41.68 -41.80 39.68
CA LEU A 11 -41.57 -42.58 38.45
C LEU A 11 -42.29 -41.91 37.27
N ALA A 12 -43.39 -41.19 37.52
CA ALA A 12 -44.11 -40.41 36.51
C ALA A 12 -43.31 -39.20 36.00
N VAL A 13 -42.60 -38.50 36.89
CA VAL A 13 -41.74 -37.35 36.53
C VAL A 13 -40.53 -37.81 35.70
N VAL A 14 -39.90 -38.93 36.07
CA VAL A 14 -38.77 -39.51 35.32
C VAL A 14 -39.23 -39.98 33.92
N LEU A 15 -40.42 -40.58 33.81
CA LEU A 15 -40.98 -41.00 32.52
C LEU A 15 -41.28 -39.80 31.60
N CYS A 16 -41.80 -38.69 32.14
CA CYS A 16 -42.08 -37.47 31.36
C CYS A 16 -40.79 -36.79 30.86
N LEU A 17 -39.72 -36.78 31.66
CA LEU A 17 -38.42 -36.23 31.26
C LEU A 17 -37.73 -37.10 30.20
N LEU A 18 -37.85 -38.43 30.28
CA LEU A 18 -37.33 -39.36 29.27
C LEU A 18 -38.07 -39.25 27.92
N ILE A 19 -39.40 -39.09 27.94
CA ILE A 19 -40.21 -38.88 26.72
C ILE A 19 -39.88 -37.51 26.07
N GLY A 20 -39.71 -36.46 26.89
CA GLY A 20 -39.28 -35.14 26.41
C GLY A 20 -37.89 -35.16 25.75
N PHE A 21 -36.92 -35.87 26.34
CA PHE A 21 -35.56 -36.00 25.79
C PHE A 21 -35.52 -36.82 24.49
N MET A 22 -36.34 -37.86 24.37
CA MET A 22 -36.49 -38.66 23.14
C MET A 22 -37.09 -37.86 21.99
N LEU A 23 -38.09 -36.99 22.26
CA LEU A 23 -38.75 -36.17 21.23
C LEU A 23 -37.88 -35.00 20.72
N VAL A 24 -36.98 -34.46 21.55
CA VAL A 24 -36.04 -33.41 21.16
C VAL A 24 -34.85 -33.96 20.35
N LYS A 25 -34.42 -35.20 20.63
CA LYS A 25 -33.28 -35.84 19.94
C LYS A 25 -33.64 -36.40 18.54
N SER A 26 -34.92 -36.60 18.22
CA SER A 26 -35.37 -37.12 16.92
C SER A 26 -35.69 -36.05 15.85
N ARG A 27 -35.27 -34.80 16.04
CA ARG A 27 -35.40 -33.72 15.04
C ARG A 27 -34.03 -33.25 14.52
N GLU A 28 -33.34 -34.11 13.81
CA GLU A 28 -32.44 -33.72 12.73
C GLU A 28 -33.14 -34.04 11.39
N PRO A 29 -33.28 -33.10 10.44
CA PRO A 29 -33.54 -33.46 9.06
C PRO A 29 -32.22 -33.41 8.28
N GLY A 30 -31.64 -34.58 8.07
CA GLY A 30 -30.66 -34.84 7.01
C GLY A 30 -31.32 -34.98 5.65
N THR A 31 -30.58 -34.56 4.62
CA THR A 31 -30.48 -35.12 3.25
C THR A 31 -31.59 -36.05 2.75
N THR A 32 -32.23 -35.67 1.63
CA THR A 32 -32.87 -36.59 0.68
C THR A 32 -32.43 -36.29 -0.75
N THR A 33 -32.14 -37.36 -1.48
CA THR A 33 -31.53 -37.46 -2.82
C THR A 33 -32.55 -37.40 -3.96
N SER A 34 -32.19 -36.63 -5.01
CA SER A 34 -32.45 -36.71 -6.47
C SER A 34 -33.78 -37.26 -7.06
N PRO A 35 -34.21 -36.66 -8.19
CA PRO A 35 -34.12 -37.40 -9.46
C PRO A 35 -33.39 -36.62 -10.57
N SER A 36 -32.98 -37.37 -11.59
CA SER A 36 -32.01 -37.02 -12.62
C SER A 36 -32.55 -36.20 -13.81
N VAL A 37 -31.60 -35.46 -14.43
CA VAL A 37 -31.52 -34.92 -15.80
C VAL A 37 -32.14 -33.54 -16.05
N GLY A 38 -31.26 -32.60 -16.42
CA GLY A 38 -31.58 -31.32 -17.04
C GLY A 38 -30.47 -30.29 -16.80
N GLU A 39 -29.43 -30.29 -17.62
CA GLU A 39 -28.40 -29.24 -17.63
C GLU A 39 -29.02 -27.84 -17.81
N THR A 40 -28.64 -26.87 -16.98
CA THR A 40 -28.55 -25.46 -17.36
C THR A 40 -27.76 -24.68 -16.32
N LYS A 41 -26.61 -24.13 -16.74
CA LYS A 41 -25.73 -23.25 -15.95
C LYS A 41 -26.44 -21.91 -15.67
N ALA A 42 -26.55 -21.51 -14.41
CA ALA A 42 -26.89 -20.14 -14.03
C ALA A 42 -25.95 -19.66 -12.90
N GLY A 43 -25.25 -18.56 -13.19
CA GLY A 43 -24.08 -18.05 -12.45
C GLY A 43 -24.35 -17.62 -11.01
N SER A 44 -23.32 -17.76 -10.18
CA SER A 44 -23.29 -17.23 -8.83
C SER A 44 -23.28 -15.69 -8.86
N LYS A 45 -24.15 -15.09 -8.05
CA LYS A 45 -24.12 -13.66 -7.72
C LYS A 45 -22.77 -13.34 -7.08
N ALA A 46 -22.03 -12.40 -7.69
CA ALA A 46 -20.81 -11.85 -7.14
C ALA A 46 -21.13 -11.04 -5.88
N GLU A 47 -20.56 -11.45 -4.74
CA GLU A 47 -20.40 -10.59 -3.57
C GLU A 47 -19.56 -9.37 -3.95
N PHE A 48 -20.09 -8.17 -3.68
CA PHE A 48 -19.34 -6.93 -3.85
C PHE A 48 -18.19 -6.89 -2.84
N ARG A 49 -16.96 -7.13 -3.30
CA ARG A 49 -15.74 -6.86 -2.54
C ARG A 49 -15.27 -5.45 -2.91
N PRO A 50 -15.03 -4.54 -1.93
CA PRO A 50 -14.30 -3.31 -2.19
C PRO A 50 -12.99 -3.66 -2.89
N TRP A 51 -12.72 -3.01 -4.02
CA TRP A 51 -11.57 -3.32 -4.84
C TRP A 51 -10.30 -2.91 -4.07
N VAL A 52 -9.47 -3.90 -3.71
CA VAL A 52 -8.19 -3.73 -3.01
C VAL A 52 -7.13 -4.36 -3.91
N ASP A 53 -6.10 -3.59 -4.23
CA ASP A 53 -4.94 -4.09 -4.97
C ASP A 53 -4.26 -5.21 -4.17
N GLN A 54 -4.20 -6.42 -4.73
CA GLN A 54 -3.55 -7.56 -4.08
C GLN A 54 -2.04 -7.30 -3.88
N ASP A 55 -1.44 -6.43 -4.70
CA ASP A 55 -0.04 -6.04 -4.55
C ASP A 55 0.21 -5.15 -3.32
N LEU A 56 -0.83 -4.45 -2.84
CA LEU A 56 -0.83 -3.60 -1.64
C LEU A 56 -1.20 -4.35 -0.35
N GLN A 57 -1.54 -5.64 -0.42
CA GLN A 57 -1.67 -6.45 0.79
C GLN A 57 -0.27 -6.66 1.40
N ASP A 58 -0.03 -6.04 2.56
CA ASP A 58 1.19 -6.26 3.34
C ASP A 58 1.03 -7.57 4.10
N ASN A 59 1.80 -8.60 3.73
CA ASN A 59 1.82 -9.90 4.41
C ASN A 59 2.59 -9.83 5.75
N THR A 60 2.70 -8.64 6.36
CA THR A 60 3.34 -8.42 7.66
C THR A 60 2.42 -8.71 8.86
N GLU A 61 1.18 -9.13 8.63
CA GLU A 61 0.35 -9.71 9.68
C GLU A 61 0.96 -11.05 10.11
N ILE A 62 1.78 -11.00 11.16
CA ILE A 62 2.32 -12.19 11.84
C ILE A 62 1.12 -13.00 12.32
N THR A 63 0.81 -14.11 11.63
CA THR A 63 -0.20 -15.03 12.14
C THR A 63 0.38 -15.76 13.35
N ALA A 64 -0.37 -15.79 14.46
CA ALA A 64 0.10 -16.29 15.75
C ALA A 64 0.49 -17.79 15.80
N ASN A 65 0.51 -18.49 14.65
CA ASN A 65 0.80 -19.92 14.53
C ASN A 65 2.15 -20.25 13.88
N GLU A 66 3.02 -19.27 13.63
CA GLU A 66 4.35 -19.50 13.06
C GLU A 66 5.39 -19.88 14.13
N LYS A 67 5.16 -21.00 14.83
CA LYS A 67 6.20 -21.61 15.69
C LYS A 67 7.33 -22.24 14.86
N GLU A 68 7.10 -22.53 13.59
CA GLU A 68 8.11 -23.10 12.68
C GLU A 68 9.00 -22.01 12.05
N ASP A 69 8.50 -20.80 11.78
CA ASP A 69 9.32 -19.71 11.21
C ASP A 69 10.21 -19.00 12.23
N PHE A 70 9.97 -19.20 13.54
CA PHE A 70 10.82 -18.64 14.61
C PHE A 70 12.28 -19.10 14.53
N ILE A 71 12.55 -20.23 13.87
CA ILE A 71 13.88 -20.85 13.75
C ILE A 71 14.74 -20.18 12.65
N ASP A 72 14.12 -19.45 11.71
CA ASP A 72 14.82 -18.90 10.55
C ASP A 72 15.18 -17.41 10.67
N TRP A 73 14.73 -16.74 11.72
CA TRP A 73 15.10 -15.36 12.02
C TRP A 73 16.44 -15.30 12.75
N VAL A 74 17.32 -14.40 12.30
CA VAL A 74 18.59 -14.12 12.96
C VAL A 74 18.44 -12.84 13.77
N GLU A 75 18.67 -12.93 15.06
CA GLU A 75 18.90 -11.75 15.92
C GLU A 75 20.09 -10.98 15.35
N SER A 76 19.88 -9.71 15.00
CA SER A 76 20.98 -8.84 14.58
C SER A 76 21.99 -8.73 15.73
N ASN A 77 23.28 -8.87 15.44
CA ASN A 77 24.38 -8.66 16.41
C ASN A 77 24.51 -7.21 16.93
N ASP A 78 23.45 -6.40 16.79
CA ASP A 78 23.35 -5.00 17.19
C ASP A 78 22.83 -4.84 18.63
N GLU A 79 22.89 -5.90 19.45
CA GLU A 79 22.40 -5.86 20.85
C GLU A 79 23.13 -4.81 21.69
N ASP A 80 24.38 -4.47 21.33
CA ASP A 80 25.24 -3.52 22.05
C ASP A 80 25.56 -2.25 21.24
N LEU A 81 24.57 -1.65 20.57
CA LEU A 81 24.78 -0.36 19.89
C LEU A 81 25.01 0.78 20.91
N PRO A 82 26.13 1.54 20.80
CA PRO A 82 26.39 2.66 21.69
C PRO A 82 25.37 3.78 21.46
N HIS A 83 24.74 4.23 22.54
CA HIS A 83 23.84 5.37 22.50
C HIS A 83 24.64 6.67 22.65
N VAL A 84 24.45 7.60 21.72
CA VAL A 84 25.18 8.88 21.67
C VAL A 84 24.28 10.07 22.03
N PRO A 85 24.82 11.17 22.60
CA PRO A 85 24.03 12.36 22.87
C PRO A 85 23.44 12.99 21.61
N TYR A 86 22.13 13.24 21.61
CA TYR A 86 21.44 13.96 20.53
C TYR A 86 21.42 15.47 20.79
N SER A 87 21.94 16.27 19.84
CA SER A 87 22.06 17.73 19.97
C SER A 87 21.51 18.45 18.73
N PRO A 88 20.17 18.65 18.64
CA PRO A 88 19.56 19.33 17.50
C PRO A 88 19.74 20.86 17.55
N LEU A 89 19.56 21.50 16.40
CA LEU A 89 19.45 22.96 16.34
C LEU A 89 18.20 23.43 17.08
N ARG A 90 18.37 24.43 17.96
CA ARG A 90 17.26 25.09 18.67
C ARG A 90 17.18 26.55 18.24
N TYR A 91 16.00 26.96 17.80
CA TYR A 91 15.73 28.32 17.34
C TYR A 91 14.87 29.10 18.35
N PRO A 92 14.96 30.45 18.37
CA PRO A 92 13.97 31.30 19.03
C PRO A 92 12.57 31.08 18.46
N VAL A 93 11.53 31.31 19.28
CA VAL A 93 10.12 31.06 18.91
C VAL A 93 9.71 31.81 17.64
N GLU A 94 10.12 33.08 17.50
CA GLU A 94 9.82 33.89 16.31
C GLU A 94 10.38 33.26 15.02
N THR A 95 11.59 32.73 15.09
CA THR A 95 12.22 32.01 13.97
C THR A 95 11.49 30.71 13.67
N VAL A 96 11.07 29.95 14.68
CA VAL A 96 10.28 28.72 14.49
C VAL A 96 8.96 29.04 13.78
N LEU A 97 8.23 30.07 14.24
CA LEU A 97 6.98 30.50 13.62
C LEU A 97 7.18 30.88 12.16
N LYS A 98 8.16 31.74 11.86
CA LYS A 98 8.46 32.15 10.49
C LYS A 98 8.80 30.95 9.59
N ARG A 99 9.73 30.08 10.03
CA ARG A 99 10.15 28.92 9.25
C ARG A 99 9.00 27.96 8.98
N SER A 100 8.13 27.73 9.96
CA SER A 100 6.96 26.86 9.80
C SER A 100 5.97 27.42 8.77
N GLN A 101 5.75 28.74 8.78
CA GLN A 101 4.88 29.41 7.81
C GLN A 101 5.47 29.40 6.40
N ASP A 102 6.77 29.67 6.27
CA ASP A 102 7.47 29.66 4.98
C ASP A 102 7.45 28.26 4.36
N PHE A 103 7.72 27.22 5.17
CA PHE A 103 7.69 25.84 4.70
C PHE A 103 6.28 25.39 4.32
N TYR A 104 5.25 25.74 5.11
CA TYR A 104 3.86 25.51 4.71
C TYR A 104 3.54 26.18 3.38
N THR A 105 3.94 27.44 3.19
CA THR A 105 3.68 28.20 1.96
C THR A 105 4.33 27.53 0.75
N LEU A 106 5.60 27.11 0.88
CA LEU A 106 6.32 26.35 -0.15
C LEU A 106 5.60 25.04 -0.49
N MET A 107 5.27 24.23 0.51
CA MET A 107 4.61 22.93 0.29
C MET A 107 3.19 23.07 -0.24
N ASN A 108 2.51 24.18 0.08
CA ASN A 108 1.18 24.47 -0.43
C ASN A 108 1.21 24.81 -1.94
N GLN A 109 2.32 25.31 -2.47
CA GLN A 109 2.47 25.53 -3.92
C GLN A 109 2.58 24.21 -4.70
N ARG A 110 3.01 23.12 -4.07
CA ARG A 110 3.13 21.80 -4.73
C ARG A 110 1.80 21.35 -5.30
N ARG A 111 1.78 21.06 -6.60
CA ARG A 111 0.70 20.38 -7.32
C ARG A 111 1.24 19.11 -7.97
N SER A 112 0.37 18.14 -8.22
CA SER A 112 0.74 16.99 -9.04
C SER A 112 0.63 17.38 -10.52
N VAL A 113 1.75 17.39 -11.23
CA VAL A 113 1.85 17.87 -12.62
C VAL A 113 2.02 16.69 -13.56
N ARG A 114 1.17 16.63 -14.60
CA ARG A 114 1.16 15.54 -15.59
C ARG A 114 1.77 15.92 -16.94
N PHE A 115 2.11 17.19 -17.12
CA PHE A 115 2.78 17.73 -18.31
C PHE A 115 4.18 18.18 -17.90
N ILE A 116 5.18 17.37 -18.24
CA ILE A 116 6.57 17.54 -17.81
C ILE A 116 7.41 17.91 -19.03
N SER A 117 8.36 18.81 -18.85
CA SER A 117 9.32 19.25 -19.87
C SER A 117 10.40 18.18 -20.10
N PRO A 118 10.91 17.99 -21.33
CA PRO A 118 12.08 17.15 -21.60
C PRO A 118 13.40 17.82 -21.21
N GLU A 119 13.37 19.05 -20.72
CA GLU A 119 14.56 19.79 -20.29
C GLU A 119 15.38 18.98 -19.26
N PRO A 120 16.70 18.82 -19.45
CA PRO A 120 17.52 18.00 -18.58
C PRO A 120 17.60 18.58 -17.17
N VAL A 121 17.60 17.69 -16.19
CA VAL A 121 17.87 18.00 -14.79
C VAL A 121 19.27 17.46 -14.45
N PRO A 122 20.14 18.21 -13.76
CA PRO A 122 21.44 17.70 -13.34
C PRO A 122 21.30 16.46 -12.45
N GLN A 123 22.06 15.40 -12.74
CA GLN A 123 21.97 14.14 -12.00
C GLN A 123 22.20 14.33 -10.48
N GLU A 124 23.13 15.20 -10.10
CA GLU A 124 23.43 15.50 -8.70
C GLU A 124 22.19 16.02 -7.93
N VAL A 125 21.28 16.72 -8.60
CA VAL A 125 20.01 17.14 -7.98
C VAL A 125 19.14 15.92 -7.64
N ILE A 126 19.07 14.93 -8.54
CA ILE A 126 18.34 13.69 -8.32
C ILE A 126 18.96 12.88 -7.19
N ASP A 127 20.30 12.76 -7.17
CA ASP A 127 21.04 12.05 -6.12
C ASP A 127 20.78 12.69 -4.75
N ASN A 128 20.85 14.03 -4.65
CA ASN A 128 20.56 14.76 -3.42
C ASN A 128 19.11 14.58 -2.93
N ILE A 129 18.14 14.55 -3.85
CA ILE A 129 16.73 14.31 -3.53
C ILE A 129 16.53 12.89 -2.98
N ILE A 130 17.19 11.90 -3.56
CA ILE A 130 17.11 10.49 -3.12
C ILE A 130 17.82 10.30 -1.78
N HIS A 131 19.00 10.92 -1.59
CA HIS A 131 19.66 10.94 -0.29
C HIS A 131 18.76 11.56 0.79
N THR A 132 18.07 12.65 0.46
CA THR A 132 17.10 13.28 1.38
C THR A 132 15.97 12.31 1.72
N ALA A 133 15.41 11.60 0.73
CA ALA A 133 14.38 10.58 0.97
C ALA A 133 14.88 9.44 1.88
N GLY A 134 16.14 9.03 1.72
CA GLY A 134 16.79 8.00 2.54
C GLY A 134 16.95 8.38 4.02
N THR A 135 16.77 9.65 4.40
CA THR A 135 16.77 10.09 5.81
C THR A 135 15.49 9.75 6.58
N ALA A 136 14.51 9.14 5.91
CA ALA A 136 13.25 8.77 6.53
C ALA A 136 13.42 7.81 7.72
N PRO A 137 12.55 7.87 8.75
CA PRO A 137 12.48 6.82 9.74
C PRO A 137 11.97 5.52 9.11
N SER A 138 12.40 4.38 9.67
CA SER A 138 11.91 3.06 9.28
C SER A 138 11.80 2.14 10.50
N GLY A 139 10.84 1.20 10.45
CA GLY A 139 10.65 0.21 11.49
C GLY A 139 11.94 -0.58 11.75
N ALA A 140 12.43 -0.56 12.99
CA ALA A 140 13.68 -1.19 13.40
C ALA A 140 14.90 -0.80 12.53
N HIS A 141 14.93 0.44 12.01
CA HIS A 141 16.01 0.96 11.17
C HIS A 141 16.34 0.02 9.98
N THR A 142 15.29 -0.49 9.32
CA THR A 142 15.43 -1.46 8.22
C THR A 142 15.68 -0.82 6.86
N GLU A 143 15.40 0.49 6.72
CA GLU A 143 15.56 1.27 5.48
C GLU A 143 15.04 0.52 4.23
N PRO A 144 13.77 0.05 4.23
CA PRO A 144 13.31 -1.00 3.33
C PRO A 144 12.90 -0.46 1.95
N TRP A 145 13.69 0.43 1.37
CA TRP A 145 13.40 1.13 0.13
C TRP A 145 14.47 0.90 -0.93
N THR A 146 14.04 0.95 -2.19
CA THR A 146 14.93 1.03 -3.34
C THR A 146 14.37 2.04 -4.33
N PHE A 147 15.18 3.04 -4.66
CA PHE A 147 14.85 4.06 -5.65
C PHE A 147 15.52 3.68 -6.97
N VAL A 148 14.74 3.17 -7.92
CA VAL A 148 15.23 2.86 -9.26
C VAL A 148 15.07 4.10 -10.13
N VAL A 149 16.19 4.74 -10.47
CA VAL A 149 16.25 5.92 -11.32
C VAL A 149 16.48 5.50 -12.76
N VAL A 150 15.59 5.93 -13.66
CA VAL A 150 15.64 5.59 -15.08
C VAL A 150 15.67 6.88 -15.90
N SER A 151 16.80 7.12 -16.58
CA SER A 151 16.95 8.21 -17.58
C SER A 151 17.06 7.68 -19.01
N ASP A 152 17.38 6.39 -19.19
CA ASP A 152 17.51 5.76 -20.50
C ASP A 152 16.18 5.82 -21.30
N PRO A 153 16.16 6.46 -22.49
CA PRO A 153 14.94 6.63 -23.26
C PRO A 153 14.26 5.32 -23.67
N GLU A 154 15.04 4.28 -23.99
CA GLU A 154 14.48 2.98 -24.39
C GLU A 154 13.79 2.29 -23.21
N MET A 155 14.44 2.28 -22.03
CA MET A 155 13.85 1.74 -20.80
C MET A 155 12.60 2.51 -20.37
N LYS A 156 12.61 3.84 -20.44
CA LYS A 156 11.42 4.67 -20.18
C LYS A 156 10.26 4.32 -21.10
N HIS A 157 10.54 4.14 -22.39
CA HIS A 157 9.52 3.75 -23.36
C HIS A 157 8.94 2.36 -23.07
N ARG A 158 9.78 1.39 -22.71
CA ARG A 158 9.32 0.05 -22.30
C ARG A 158 8.45 0.09 -21.05
N ILE A 159 8.79 0.93 -20.07
CA ILE A 159 7.96 1.17 -18.88
C ILE A 159 6.61 1.76 -19.30
N ARG A 160 6.61 2.77 -20.19
CA ARG A 160 5.39 3.39 -20.68
C ARG A 160 4.45 2.37 -21.32
N LEU A 161 4.95 1.51 -22.21
CA LEU A 161 4.13 0.50 -22.88
C LEU A 161 3.42 -0.43 -21.88
N ILE A 162 4.14 -0.92 -20.88
CA ILE A 162 3.56 -1.76 -19.81
C ILE A 162 2.47 -0.99 -19.05
N VAL A 163 2.76 0.25 -18.65
CA VAL A 163 1.81 1.06 -17.88
C VAL A 163 0.56 1.39 -18.68
N GLU A 164 0.68 1.80 -19.94
CA GLU A 164 -0.48 2.15 -20.77
C GLU A 164 -1.34 0.92 -21.11
N GLU A 165 -0.72 -0.25 -21.32
CA GLU A 165 -1.44 -1.50 -21.56
C GLU A 165 -2.29 -1.90 -20.34
N GLU A 166 -1.70 -1.95 -19.15
CA GLU A 166 -2.42 -2.30 -17.92
C GLU A 166 -3.45 -1.23 -17.53
N GLU A 167 -3.13 0.06 -17.69
CA GLU A 167 -4.08 1.15 -17.43
C GLU A 167 -5.28 1.08 -18.38
N LYS A 168 -5.09 0.71 -19.65
CA LYS A 168 -6.20 0.50 -20.56
C LYS A 168 -7.12 -0.60 -20.04
N VAL A 169 -6.60 -1.71 -19.54
CA VAL A 169 -7.40 -2.77 -18.91
C VAL A 169 -8.06 -2.27 -17.62
N ASN A 170 -7.34 -1.49 -16.81
CA ASN A 170 -7.86 -0.95 -15.55
C ASN A 170 -9.08 -0.06 -15.78
N TYR A 171 -9.00 0.90 -16.70
CA TYR A 171 -10.09 1.82 -17.03
C TYR A 171 -11.32 1.11 -17.62
N HIS A 172 -11.12 0.06 -18.41
CA HIS A 172 -12.23 -0.63 -19.09
C HIS A 172 -12.87 -1.74 -18.25
N GLN A 173 -12.14 -2.35 -17.31
CA GLN A 173 -12.58 -3.59 -16.67
C GLN A 173 -12.41 -3.61 -15.15
N ARG A 174 -11.30 -3.11 -14.60
CA ARG A 174 -10.94 -3.39 -13.19
C ARG A 174 -11.34 -2.30 -12.21
N MET A 175 -11.28 -1.03 -12.59
CA MET A 175 -11.57 0.09 -11.68
C MET A 175 -13.06 0.25 -11.37
N GLY A 176 -13.94 -0.24 -12.24
CA GLY A 176 -15.39 -0.08 -12.14
C GLY A 176 -15.86 1.37 -12.37
N GLU A 177 -17.18 1.55 -12.56
CA GLU A 177 -17.76 2.84 -12.96
C GLU A 177 -17.54 3.96 -11.93
N LYS A 178 -17.67 3.64 -10.64
CA LYS A 178 -17.51 4.63 -9.56
C LYS A 178 -16.13 5.27 -9.56
N TRP A 179 -15.08 4.46 -9.64
CA TRP A 179 -13.72 4.98 -9.61
C TRP A 179 -13.39 5.75 -10.88
N VAL A 180 -13.82 5.26 -12.05
CA VAL A 180 -13.69 6.00 -13.32
C VAL A 180 -14.37 7.38 -13.23
N HIS A 181 -15.56 7.44 -12.64
CA HIS A 181 -16.26 8.71 -12.40
C HIS A 181 -15.49 9.65 -11.46
N ASP A 182 -14.95 9.12 -10.35
CA ASP A 182 -14.16 9.91 -9.39
C ASP A 182 -12.88 10.51 -10.03
N LEU A 183 -12.31 9.83 -11.03
CA LEU A 183 -11.14 10.29 -11.79
C LEU A 183 -11.48 11.31 -12.89
N ALA A 184 -12.73 11.41 -13.34
CA ALA A 184 -13.11 12.25 -14.47
C ALA A 184 -12.70 13.73 -14.29
N LYS A 185 -12.80 14.27 -13.07
CA LYS A 185 -12.36 15.63 -12.72
C LYS A 185 -10.86 15.88 -12.90
N LEU A 186 -10.05 14.82 -12.91
CA LEU A 186 -8.60 14.87 -13.12
C LEU A 186 -8.23 14.81 -14.60
N ARG A 187 -9.18 14.50 -15.49
CA ARG A 187 -9.00 14.33 -16.94
C ARG A 187 -7.85 13.35 -17.27
N THR A 188 -7.68 12.32 -16.45
CA THR A 188 -6.71 11.26 -16.68
C THR A 188 -7.29 10.20 -17.61
N ASN A 189 -6.43 9.62 -18.44
CA ASN A 189 -6.73 8.45 -19.26
C ASN A 189 -5.56 7.46 -19.17
N TRP A 190 -5.58 6.42 -20.01
CA TRP A 190 -4.52 5.41 -20.06
C TRP A 190 -3.24 5.89 -20.76
N ILE A 191 -3.25 7.01 -21.48
CA ILE A 191 -2.08 7.55 -22.18
C ILE A 191 -1.20 8.32 -21.20
N LYS A 192 0.06 7.93 -21.06
CA LYS A 192 1.01 8.44 -20.07
C LYS A 192 2.26 9.00 -20.75
N GLU A 193 2.08 10.00 -21.61
CA GLU A 193 3.17 10.62 -22.38
C GLU A 193 4.35 11.10 -21.53
N TYR A 194 4.06 11.59 -20.32
CA TYR A 194 5.08 12.01 -19.36
C TYR A 194 6.11 10.92 -19.00
N LEU A 195 5.81 9.64 -19.25
CA LEU A 195 6.75 8.53 -19.02
C LEU A 195 7.90 8.54 -20.03
N ASP A 196 7.68 9.01 -21.26
CA ASP A 196 8.74 9.21 -22.25
C ASP A 196 9.40 10.57 -22.08
N VAL A 197 8.60 11.62 -21.86
CA VAL A 197 9.06 13.01 -21.91
C VAL A 197 9.90 13.39 -20.69
N ALA A 198 9.52 12.97 -19.47
CA ALA A 198 10.24 13.37 -18.26
C ALA A 198 11.71 12.90 -18.31
N PRO A 199 12.70 13.74 -17.95
CA PRO A 199 14.11 13.36 -18.03
C PRO A 199 14.46 12.17 -17.11
N TYR A 200 13.73 12.02 -16.00
CA TYR A 200 13.88 10.89 -15.07
C TYR A 200 12.54 10.26 -14.72
N LEU A 201 12.52 8.93 -14.61
CA LEU A 201 11.52 8.20 -13.84
C LEU A 201 12.18 7.68 -12.56
N VAL A 202 11.52 7.88 -11.43
CA VAL A 202 11.91 7.29 -10.14
C VAL A 202 10.85 6.28 -9.76
N LEU A 203 11.20 5.00 -9.80
CA LEU A 203 10.35 3.91 -9.35
C LEU A 203 10.77 3.52 -7.94
N ILE A 204 9.86 3.67 -6.98
CA ILE A 204 10.11 3.40 -5.57
C ILE A 204 9.58 2.01 -5.26
N PHE A 205 10.49 1.10 -4.92
CA PHE A 205 10.17 -0.25 -4.48
C PHE A 205 10.25 -0.32 -2.95
N LYS A 206 9.26 -0.95 -2.34
CA LYS A 206 9.34 -1.42 -0.95
C LYS A 206 9.97 -2.80 -0.91
N GLN A 207 10.91 -3.01 -0.01
CA GLN A 207 11.50 -4.31 0.29
C GLN A 207 10.62 -4.99 1.35
N THR A 208 9.87 -6.02 0.97
CA THR A 208 8.98 -6.75 1.88
C THR A 208 9.75 -7.56 2.94
N TYR A 209 11.00 -7.88 2.64
CA TYR A 209 11.98 -8.44 3.58
C TYR A 209 13.39 -8.13 3.07
N GLY A 210 14.36 -8.11 3.97
CA GLY A 210 15.78 -8.00 3.68
C GLY A 210 16.46 -9.36 3.55
N ILE A 211 17.70 -9.38 3.07
CA ILE A 211 18.53 -10.58 3.00
C ILE A 211 19.84 -10.27 3.73
N LEU A 212 20.16 -11.06 4.76
CA LEU A 212 21.39 -10.93 5.52
C LEU A 212 22.58 -11.53 4.76
N PRO A 213 23.84 -11.22 5.14
CA PRO A 213 25.03 -11.77 4.49
C PRO A 213 25.09 -13.31 4.47
N ASN A 214 24.43 -13.98 5.42
CA ASN A 214 24.32 -15.44 5.48
C ASN A 214 23.19 -16.02 4.61
N GLY A 215 22.48 -15.18 3.85
CA GLY A 215 21.36 -15.57 2.97
C GLY A 215 20.01 -15.68 3.66
N LYS A 216 19.93 -15.55 5.00
CA LYS A 216 18.66 -15.60 5.73
C LYS A 216 17.85 -14.32 5.56
N LYS A 217 16.54 -14.42 5.72
CA LYS A 217 15.63 -13.27 5.61
C LYS A 217 15.70 -12.39 6.86
N LYS A 218 15.67 -11.07 6.67
CA LYS A 218 15.50 -10.06 7.73
C LYS A 218 14.08 -9.48 7.63
N THR A 219 13.36 -9.41 8.74
CA THR A 219 12.01 -8.81 8.73
C THR A 219 12.12 -7.31 8.51
N HIS A 220 11.28 -6.77 7.62
CA HIS A 220 11.09 -5.33 7.46
C HIS A 220 9.71 -4.93 8.02
N TYR A 221 9.70 -4.52 9.29
CA TYR A 221 8.48 -4.12 9.99
C TYR A 221 7.92 -2.83 9.39
N TYR A 222 6.60 -2.81 9.13
CA TYR A 222 5.90 -1.65 8.60
C TYR A 222 6.57 -1.07 7.34
N ASN A 223 7.04 -1.94 6.45
CA ASN A 223 7.83 -1.56 5.27
C ASN A 223 7.07 -0.58 4.37
N GLU A 224 5.77 -0.80 4.13
CA GLU A 224 4.96 0.07 3.28
C GLU A 224 4.81 1.48 3.86
N ILE A 225 4.56 1.57 5.17
CA ILE A 225 4.47 2.85 5.88
C ILE A 225 5.82 3.57 5.85
N SER A 226 6.91 2.85 6.14
CA SER A 226 8.26 3.40 6.14
C SER A 226 8.64 3.98 4.77
N VAL A 227 8.38 3.23 3.69
CA VAL A 227 8.65 3.68 2.32
C VAL A 227 7.71 4.83 1.92
N SER A 228 6.45 4.82 2.36
CA SER A 228 5.52 5.93 2.10
C SER A 228 5.93 7.24 2.78
N ILE A 229 6.49 7.18 4.01
CA ILE A 229 7.08 8.34 4.69
C ILE A 229 8.27 8.86 3.89
N SER A 230 9.15 7.96 3.43
CA SER A 230 10.28 8.31 2.57
C SER A 230 9.84 8.98 1.27
N CYS A 231 8.77 8.49 0.63
CA CYS A 231 8.15 9.16 -0.53
C CYS A 231 7.62 10.57 -0.17
N GLY A 232 7.07 10.78 1.02
CA GLY A 232 6.66 12.10 1.48
C GLY A 232 7.83 13.10 1.57
N ILE A 233 8.97 12.64 2.11
CA ILE A 233 10.21 13.43 2.16
C ILE A 233 10.75 13.70 0.76
N LEU A 234 10.72 12.69 -0.12
CA LEU A 234 11.12 12.83 -1.54
C LEU A 234 10.29 13.91 -2.25
N LEU A 235 8.97 13.91 -2.08
CA LEU A 235 8.07 14.90 -2.66
C LEU A 235 8.34 16.32 -2.14
N ALA A 236 8.73 16.46 -0.87
CA ALA A 236 9.14 17.74 -0.29
C ALA A 236 10.49 18.21 -0.87
N ALA A 237 11.46 17.30 -1.02
CA ALA A 237 12.76 17.59 -1.61
C ALA A 237 12.63 18.02 -3.09
N LEU A 238 11.79 17.36 -3.88
CA LEU A 238 11.46 17.77 -5.25
C LEU A 238 10.91 19.21 -5.30
N GLN A 239 9.90 19.50 -4.47
CA GLN A 239 9.30 20.82 -4.40
C GLN A 239 10.32 21.90 -4.00
N ASN A 240 11.19 21.58 -3.04
CA ASN A 240 12.25 22.48 -2.60
C ASN A 240 13.29 22.75 -3.70
N ALA A 241 13.60 21.75 -4.52
CA ALA A 241 14.52 21.88 -5.65
C ALA A 241 13.91 22.56 -6.90
N GLY A 242 12.63 22.94 -6.86
CA GLY A 242 11.93 23.55 -7.99
C GLY A 242 11.50 22.55 -9.08
N LEU A 243 11.48 21.25 -8.77
CA LEU A 243 11.04 20.20 -9.68
C LEU A 243 9.59 19.80 -9.41
N VAL A 244 8.95 19.20 -10.41
CA VAL A 244 7.57 18.70 -10.31
C VAL A 244 7.50 17.22 -10.60
N THR A 245 6.42 16.60 -10.10
CA THR A 245 6.08 15.21 -10.39
C THR A 245 4.58 14.99 -10.23
N VAL A 246 4.11 13.80 -10.58
CA VAL A 246 2.81 13.26 -10.20
C VAL A 246 3.04 11.91 -9.54
N THR A 247 2.51 11.72 -8.33
CA THR A 247 2.50 10.39 -7.70
C THR A 247 1.56 9.48 -8.48
N THR A 248 2.11 8.40 -9.03
CA THR A 248 1.34 7.37 -9.71
C THR A 248 1.56 6.02 -9.06
N THR A 249 0.49 5.24 -9.00
CA THR A 249 0.45 3.86 -8.53
C THR A 249 -0.02 3.02 -9.72
N PRO A 250 0.87 2.65 -10.66
CA PRO A 250 0.49 1.95 -11.88
C PRO A 250 0.03 0.54 -11.51
N LEU A 251 -1.27 0.46 -11.26
CA LEU A 251 -1.95 -0.72 -10.74
C LEU A 251 -1.72 -1.94 -11.65
N ASN A 252 -1.40 -3.09 -11.04
CA ASN A 252 -1.09 -4.37 -11.68
C ASN A 252 0.18 -4.37 -12.54
N CYS A 253 0.90 -3.25 -12.63
CA CYS A 253 2.16 -3.18 -13.37
C CYS A 253 3.36 -3.69 -12.55
N GLY A 254 3.20 -3.83 -11.22
CA GLY A 254 4.28 -4.13 -10.28
C GLY A 254 5.13 -5.33 -10.68
N PRO A 255 4.56 -6.52 -10.94
CA PRO A 255 5.32 -7.70 -11.33
C PRO A 255 6.09 -7.53 -12.65
N GLN A 256 5.47 -6.95 -13.67
CA GLN A 256 6.11 -6.76 -14.98
C GLN A 256 7.25 -5.73 -14.91
N LEU A 257 7.02 -4.60 -14.22
CA LEU A 257 8.03 -3.56 -14.03
C LEU A 257 9.20 -4.05 -13.18
N ARG A 258 8.93 -4.86 -12.14
CA ARG A 258 9.97 -5.52 -11.34
C ARG A 258 10.88 -6.40 -12.20
N LEU A 259 10.29 -7.25 -13.05
CA LEU A 259 11.04 -8.13 -13.95
C LEU A 259 11.82 -7.34 -15.01
N LEU A 260 11.19 -6.34 -15.63
CA LEU A 260 11.82 -5.45 -16.61
C LEU A 260 13.08 -4.78 -16.03
N LEU A 261 12.98 -4.27 -14.82
CA LEU A 261 14.04 -3.56 -14.11
C LEU A 261 14.98 -4.50 -13.34
N LYS A 262 14.84 -5.82 -13.52
CA LYS A 262 15.66 -6.86 -12.90
C LYS A 262 15.73 -6.72 -11.37
N ARG A 263 14.63 -6.32 -10.76
CA ARG A 263 14.52 -6.19 -9.29
C ARG A 263 14.21 -7.55 -8.64
N PRO A 264 14.78 -7.82 -7.47
CA PRO A 264 14.63 -9.11 -6.80
C PRO A 264 13.19 -9.35 -6.33
N ALA A 265 12.85 -10.61 -6.03
CA ALA A 265 11.48 -10.99 -5.67
C ALA A 265 10.97 -10.37 -4.36
N ASN A 266 11.87 -9.92 -3.48
CA ASN A 266 11.54 -9.25 -2.22
C ASN A 266 11.18 -7.77 -2.40
N GLU A 267 11.27 -7.23 -3.62
CA GLU A 267 10.92 -5.84 -3.92
C GLU A 267 9.59 -5.76 -4.64
N LYS A 268 8.68 -4.92 -4.11
CA LYS A 268 7.39 -4.61 -4.73
C LYS A 268 7.32 -3.13 -5.07
N LEU A 269 6.85 -2.80 -6.28
CA LEU A 269 6.67 -1.41 -6.69
C LEU A 269 5.60 -0.75 -5.81
N LEU A 270 5.93 0.40 -5.22
CA LEU A 270 4.99 1.20 -4.44
C LEU A 270 4.51 2.42 -5.23
N MET A 271 5.44 3.17 -5.84
CA MET A 271 5.13 4.40 -6.59
C MET A 271 6.03 4.54 -7.81
N LEU A 272 5.51 5.19 -8.84
CA LEU A 272 6.27 5.66 -10.00
C LEU A 272 6.12 7.18 -10.10
N LEU A 273 7.25 7.88 -10.12
CA LEU A 273 7.33 9.35 -10.20
C LEU A 273 8.07 9.77 -11.47
N PRO A 274 7.40 10.38 -12.46
CA PRO A 274 8.10 11.11 -13.52
C PRO A 274 8.58 12.45 -12.95
N VAL A 275 9.86 12.76 -13.12
CA VAL A 275 10.51 13.92 -12.49
C VAL A 275 11.13 14.82 -13.55
N GLY A 276 10.87 16.12 -13.44
CA GLY A 276 11.42 17.15 -14.31
C GLY A 276 10.85 18.53 -14.01
N TYR A 277 11.09 19.48 -14.90
CA TYR A 277 10.41 20.78 -14.89
C TYR A 277 8.98 20.66 -15.44
N PRO A 278 8.04 21.54 -15.06
CA PRO A 278 6.73 21.58 -15.71
C PRO A 278 6.88 22.02 -17.17
N ALA A 279 6.07 21.46 -18.07
CA ALA A 279 5.94 22.01 -19.43
C ALA A 279 5.40 23.46 -19.38
N SER A 280 5.75 24.28 -20.38
CA SER A 280 5.34 25.69 -20.42
C SER A 280 3.83 25.91 -20.46
N ASP A 281 3.09 24.94 -20.96
CA ASP A 281 1.63 24.88 -21.08
C ASP A 281 0.99 23.95 -20.04
N ALA A 282 1.74 23.52 -19.02
CA ALA A 282 1.27 22.60 -18.01
C ALA A 282 0.05 23.16 -17.25
N ILE A 283 -1.07 22.45 -17.34
CA ILE A 283 -2.28 22.75 -16.57
C ILE A 283 -2.48 21.77 -15.41
N VAL A 284 -3.15 22.25 -14.37
CA VAL A 284 -3.56 21.45 -13.21
C VAL A 284 -5.05 21.67 -12.94
N PRO A 285 -5.79 20.67 -12.44
CA PRO A 285 -7.19 20.88 -12.06
C PRO A 285 -7.29 21.91 -10.93
N ASP A 286 -8.32 22.75 -10.90
CA ASP A 286 -8.50 23.74 -9.83
C ASP A 286 -9.11 23.12 -8.56
N LEU A 287 -8.35 22.22 -7.92
CA LEU A 287 -8.72 21.57 -6.68
C LEU A 287 -8.34 22.45 -5.49
N LYS A 288 -9.24 22.52 -4.49
CA LYS A 288 -8.95 23.17 -3.21
C LYS A 288 -8.62 22.11 -2.15
N ARG A 289 -7.59 22.37 -1.35
CA ARG A 289 -7.30 21.57 -0.14
C ARG A 289 -8.34 21.90 0.93
N LYS A 290 -8.60 20.94 1.83
CA LYS A 290 -9.43 21.15 3.02
C LYS A 290 -8.87 22.27 3.90
N ALA A 291 -9.73 22.94 4.67
CA ALA A 291 -9.30 23.94 5.64
C ALA A 291 -8.68 23.27 6.88
N LEU A 292 -7.92 24.02 7.69
CA LEU A 292 -7.25 23.48 8.87
C LEU A 292 -8.24 22.84 9.87
N GLY A 293 -9.41 23.45 10.06
CA GLY A 293 -10.45 22.91 10.94
C GLY A 293 -11.05 21.58 10.50
N ASP A 294 -10.88 21.19 9.23
CA ASP A 294 -11.37 19.90 8.70
C ASP A 294 -10.34 18.77 8.84
N ILE A 295 -9.10 19.09 9.24
CA ILE A 295 -7.97 18.13 9.29
C ILE A 295 -7.27 18.11 10.66
N MET A 296 -7.62 19.03 11.57
CA MET A 296 -7.02 19.12 12.90
C MET A 296 -8.12 19.10 13.97
N VAL A 297 -7.98 18.18 14.93
CA VAL A 297 -8.87 18.06 16.10
C VAL A 297 -8.06 18.32 17.36
N HIS A 298 -8.50 19.27 18.18
CA HIS A 298 -8.01 19.44 19.55
C HIS A 298 -8.85 18.57 20.49
N ILE A 299 -8.18 17.78 21.32
CA ILE A 299 -8.78 16.94 22.37
C ILE A 299 -8.46 17.58 23.71
#